data_AF-A0A7X5Q4N2-F1
#
_entry.id   AF-A0A7X5Q4N2-F1
#
_cell.length_a   1.000
_cell.length_b   1.000
_cell.length_c   1.000
_cell.angle_alpha   90.00
_cell.angle_beta   90.00
_cell.angle_gamma   90.00
#
_symmetry.space_group_name_H-M   'P 1'
#
loop_
_entity.id
_entity.type
_entity.pdbx_description
1 polymer ?
#
loop_
_entity_poly.entity_id
_entity_poly.type
_entity_poly.pdbx_seq_one_letter_code
_entity_poly.pdbx_strand_id
1 'polypeptide(L)'
;MQIGKNMNIVRLPADPLHDLHWEASSEGIYHLDFGWEKLNLIDPSLFQANFLAVEEFGKRFPDAEKVILARSDGTFPIDVQVFSEYLHRLASALPEETTPVILFDLDEGCPFASLVLKLCRRRFEHFELLFSGVRIPIVGEESIIVSLPQDSLYDEKTFQPLFSRLEGTPFKCIPEELLNEHWEGVDQIMVERSTLGEMGKRMLQGFEATEGEISWL
;
A
#
# COMPACT_ATOMS: atom_id res chain seq x y z
N MET A 1 -1.78 -14.10 -10.81
CA MET A 1 -3.06 -14.71 -10.38
C MET A 1 -4.17 -13.93 -11.06
N GLN A 2 -4.93 -14.50 -11.99
CA GLN A 2 -6.09 -13.81 -12.56
C GLN A 2 -7.14 -13.68 -11.48
N ILE A 3 -7.44 -12.45 -11.06
CA ILE A 3 -8.58 -12.15 -10.17
C ILE A 3 -9.84 -12.25 -11.02
N GLY A 4 -10.25 -13.47 -11.31
CA GLY A 4 -11.59 -13.81 -11.78
C GLY A 4 -12.52 -14.16 -10.61
N LYS A 5 -12.39 -13.46 -9.48
CA LYS A 5 -13.13 -13.72 -8.24
C LYS A 5 -14.18 -12.63 -8.01
N ASN A 6 -15.40 -13.04 -7.69
CA ASN A 6 -16.55 -12.15 -7.48
C ASN A 6 -16.40 -11.33 -6.18
N MET A 7 -15.95 -10.07 -6.32
CA MET A 7 -15.79 -9.10 -5.24
C MET A 7 -17.13 -8.45 -4.85
N ASN A 8 -17.44 -8.37 -3.55
CA ASN A 8 -18.61 -7.65 -3.04
C ASN A 8 -18.29 -6.18 -2.86
N ILE A 9 -18.99 -5.33 -3.60
CA ILE A 9 -18.84 -3.89 -3.48
C ILE A 9 -19.98 -3.36 -2.62
N VAL A 10 -19.65 -2.92 -1.42
CA VAL A 10 -20.53 -2.15 -0.54
C VAL A 10 -20.27 -0.67 -0.81
N ARG A 11 -21.13 -0.05 -1.62
CA ARG A 11 -21.09 1.39 -1.76
C ARG A 11 -21.67 2.04 -0.51
N LEU A 12 -20.85 2.84 0.17
CA LEU A 12 -21.25 3.75 1.22
C LEU A 12 -21.33 5.14 0.59
N PRO A 13 -22.40 5.46 -0.16
CA PRO A 13 -22.57 6.82 -0.62
C PRO A 13 -22.59 7.72 0.62
N ALA A 14 -21.64 8.66 0.70
CA ALA A 14 -21.62 9.72 1.71
C ALA A 14 -22.77 10.74 1.50
N ASP A 15 -23.91 10.27 0.99
CA ASP A 15 -25.12 11.04 0.70
C ASP A 15 -26.27 10.48 1.56
N PRO A 16 -26.86 11.26 2.48
CA PRO A 16 -27.99 10.85 3.32
C PRO A 16 -29.28 10.52 2.55
N LEU A 17 -29.32 10.66 1.23
CA LEU A 17 -30.51 10.48 0.39
C LEU A 17 -30.59 9.13 -0.36
N HIS A 18 -29.58 8.27 -0.28
CA HIS A 18 -29.54 7.02 -1.06
C HIS A 18 -29.57 5.77 -0.17
N ASP A 19 -30.57 4.91 -0.39
CA ASP A 19 -30.75 3.65 0.33
C ASP A 19 -29.60 2.67 0.05
N LEU A 20 -29.07 2.10 1.13
CA LEU A 20 -27.95 1.16 1.14
C LEU A 20 -28.37 -0.18 0.49
N HIS A 21 -27.91 -0.44 -0.73
CA HIS A 21 -28.09 -1.73 -1.39
C HIS A 21 -26.85 -2.61 -1.22
N TRP A 22 -27.06 -3.84 -0.75
CA TRP A 22 -26.02 -4.82 -0.41
C TRP A 22 -26.14 -6.02 -1.35
N GLU A 23 -25.09 -6.33 -2.11
CA GLU A 23 -24.99 -7.62 -2.79
C GLU A 23 -23.91 -8.45 -2.11
N ALA A 24 -24.32 -9.58 -1.54
CA ALA A 24 -23.45 -10.52 -0.84
C ALA A 24 -23.04 -11.65 -1.80
N SER A 25 -21.73 -11.84 -1.96
CA SER A 25 -21.09 -13.03 -2.50
C SER A 25 -20.57 -13.89 -1.34
N SER A 26 -20.36 -15.15 -1.64
CA SER A 26 -20.22 -16.26 -0.71
C SER A 26 -18.90 -16.35 0.07
N GLU A 27 -18.00 -15.36 0.04
CA GLU A 27 -16.59 -15.55 0.49
C GLU A 27 -16.01 -14.46 1.42
N GLY A 28 -16.81 -13.75 2.23
CA GLY A 28 -16.30 -12.99 3.40
C GLY A 28 -15.47 -11.73 3.11
N ILE A 29 -15.22 -11.37 1.84
CA ILE A 29 -14.56 -10.12 1.44
C ILE A 29 -15.61 -9.05 1.14
N TYR A 30 -15.45 -7.86 1.73
CA TYR A 30 -16.32 -6.70 1.53
C TYR A 30 -15.50 -5.49 1.08
N HIS A 31 -16.08 -4.58 0.32
CA HIS A 31 -15.44 -3.32 -0.07
C HIS A 31 -16.31 -2.15 0.35
N LEU A 32 -15.84 -1.32 1.28
CA LEU A 32 -16.50 -0.09 1.72
C LEU A 32 -16.05 1.07 0.82
N ASP A 33 -16.89 1.45 -0.13
CA ASP A 33 -16.62 2.55 -1.06
C ASP A 33 -17.21 3.85 -0.53
N PHE A 34 -16.35 4.71 0.00
CA PHE A 34 -16.71 6.02 0.55
C PHE A 34 -16.73 7.16 -0.50
N GLY A 35 -16.47 6.88 -1.79
CA GLY A 35 -16.38 7.91 -2.83
C GLY A 35 -15.17 8.84 -2.66
N TRP A 36 -13.99 8.26 -2.39
CA TRP A 36 -12.73 8.91 -2.07
C TRP A 36 -12.35 10.09 -2.97
N GLU A 37 -12.74 10.04 -4.25
CA GLU A 37 -12.48 11.06 -5.26
C GLU A 37 -13.18 12.41 -5.01
N LYS A 38 -14.18 12.44 -4.12
CA LYS A 38 -14.96 13.65 -3.79
C LYS A 38 -14.85 14.07 -2.33
N LEU A 39 -14.13 13.31 -1.50
CA LEU A 39 -14.10 13.56 -0.05
C LEU A 39 -13.12 14.67 0.30
N ASN A 40 -13.59 15.64 1.09
CA ASN A 40 -12.70 16.52 1.84
C ASN A 40 -12.27 15.81 3.13
N LEU A 41 -11.18 15.07 3.04
CA LEU A 41 -10.66 14.24 4.14
C LEU A 41 -10.18 15.03 5.37
N ILE A 42 -10.10 16.35 5.27
CA ILE A 42 -9.78 17.24 6.39
C ILE A 42 -11.04 17.58 7.21
N ASP A 43 -12.24 17.34 6.67
CA ASP A 43 -13.51 17.57 7.38
C ASP A 43 -13.73 16.51 8.49
N PRO A 44 -13.71 16.91 9.78
CA PRO A 44 -13.92 15.98 10.88
C PRO A 44 -15.31 15.32 10.87
N SER A 45 -16.32 16.01 10.32
CA SER A 45 -17.70 15.50 10.28
C SER A 45 -17.80 14.31 9.33
N LEU A 46 -17.10 14.39 8.20
CA LEU A 46 -17.02 13.33 7.21
C LEU A 46 -16.25 12.12 7.74
N PHE A 47 -15.14 12.36 8.45
CA PHE A 47 -14.45 11.28 9.16
C PHE A 47 -15.36 10.58 10.17
N GLN A 48 -16.09 11.32 11.00
CA GLN A 48 -16.98 10.72 11.98
C GLN A 48 -18.10 9.90 11.33
N ALA A 49 -18.67 10.37 10.22
CA ALA A 49 -19.67 9.64 9.47
C ALA A 49 -19.11 8.32 8.91
N ASN A 50 -17.92 8.37 8.30
CA ASN A 50 -17.27 7.19 7.75
C ASN A 50 -16.88 6.20 8.85
N PHE A 51 -16.35 6.69 9.98
CA PHE A 51 -16.00 5.86 11.12
C PHE A 51 -17.23 5.12 11.68
N LEU A 52 -18.34 5.83 11.90
CA LEU A 52 -19.60 5.21 12.35
C LEU A 52 -20.11 4.18 11.34
N ALA A 53 -19.98 4.43 10.05
CA ALA A 53 -20.35 3.47 9.02
C ALA A 53 -19.51 2.18 9.08
N VAL A 54 -18.21 2.29 9.37
CA VAL A 54 -17.33 1.12 9.59
C VAL A 54 -17.73 0.36 10.86
N GLU A 55 -18.00 1.05 11.96
CA GLU A 55 -18.45 0.41 13.20
C GLU A 55 -19.77 -0.35 13.01
N GLU A 56 -20.76 0.28 12.37
CA GLU A 56 -22.05 -0.35 12.07
C GLU A 56 -21.91 -1.52 11.09
N PHE A 57 -20.99 -1.42 10.12
CA PHE A 57 -20.63 -2.53 9.26
C PHE A 57 -20.08 -3.70 10.09
N GLY A 58 -19.12 -3.46 10.99
CA GLY A 58 -18.51 -4.51 11.83
C GLY A 58 -19.53 -5.22 12.72
N LYS A 59 -20.53 -4.50 13.24
CA LYS A 59 -21.63 -5.09 14.02
C LYS A 59 -22.53 -5.99 13.17
N ARG A 60 -22.75 -5.61 11.91
CA ARG A 60 -23.67 -6.30 10.99
C ARG A 60 -23.03 -7.49 10.29
N PHE A 61 -21.72 -7.43 10.06
CA PHE A 61 -20.93 -8.46 9.39
C PHE A 61 -19.72 -8.87 10.24
N PRO A 62 -19.96 -9.46 11.44
CA PRO A 62 -18.88 -9.84 12.35
C PRO A 62 -17.95 -10.93 11.77
N ASP A 63 -18.45 -11.70 10.82
CA ASP A 63 -17.71 -12.78 10.14
C ASP A 63 -16.97 -12.29 8.88
N ALA A 64 -16.83 -10.97 8.69
CA ALA A 64 -16.08 -10.41 7.57
C ALA A 64 -14.59 -10.72 7.73
N GLU A 65 -14.03 -11.54 6.84
CA GLU A 65 -12.61 -11.88 6.84
C GLU A 65 -11.75 -10.71 6.37
N LYS A 66 -12.19 -10.03 5.30
CA LYS A 66 -11.44 -8.92 4.70
C LYS A 66 -12.34 -7.76 4.34
N VAL A 67 -11.85 -6.55 4.58
CA VAL A 67 -12.57 -5.32 4.22
C VAL A 67 -11.66 -4.38 3.45
N ILE A 68 -11.97 -4.17 2.18
CA ILE A 68 -11.36 -3.16 1.35
C ILE A 68 -11.89 -1.81 1.82
N LEU A 69 -11.02 -1.00 2.43
CA LEU A 69 -11.36 0.34 2.90
C LEU A 69 -11.11 1.39 1.83
N ALA A 70 -10.15 1.17 0.94
CA ALA A 70 -9.86 2.10 -0.14
C ALA A 70 -9.57 1.38 -1.45
N ARG A 71 -10.02 2.02 -2.54
CA ARG A 71 -9.59 1.71 -3.90
C ARG A 71 -8.89 2.93 -4.47
N SER A 72 -7.71 2.72 -5.07
CA SER A 72 -6.92 3.78 -5.69
C SER A 72 -6.35 3.30 -7.01
N ASP A 73 -6.32 4.17 -8.02
CA ASP A 73 -5.60 3.96 -9.28
C ASP A 73 -4.11 4.35 -9.19
N GLY A 74 -3.63 4.56 -7.97
CA GLY A 74 -2.35 5.20 -7.69
C GLY A 74 -2.45 6.72 -7.55
N THR A 75 -3.62 7.34 -7.74
CA THR A 75 -3.86 8.72 -7.31
C THR A 75 -4.43 8.75 -5.90
N PHE A 76 -4.02 9.74 -5.10
CA PHE A 76 -4.55 9.97 -3.77
C PHE A 76 -5.22 11.35 -3.71
N PRO A 77 -6.37 11.47 -3.05
CA PRO A 77 -7.11 12.72 -2.96
C PRO A 77 -6.37 13.80 -2.16
N ILE A 78 -5.40 13.41 -1.32
CA ILE A 78 -4.60 14.27 -0.46
C ILE A 78 -3.18 13.74 -0.34
N ASP A 79 -2.36 14.42 0.47
CA ASP A 79 -1.08 13.89 0.92
C ASP A 79 -1.24 12.46 1.47
N VAL A 80 -0.44 11.55 0.92
CA VAL A 80 -0.49 10.12 1.19
C VAL A 80 -0.28 9.77 2.67
N GLN A 81 0.46 10.58 3.42
CA GLN A 81 0.61 10.38 4.86
C GLN A 81 -0.71 10.67 5.59
N VAL A 82 -1.36 11.78 5.26
CA VAL A 82 -2.67 12.12 5.83
C VAL A 82 -3.70 11.06 5.43
N PHE A 83 -3.64 10.57 4.20
CA PHE A 83 -4.51 9.49 3.74
C PHE A 83 -4.28 8.18 4.50
N SER A 84 -3.01 7.79 4.70
CA SER A 84 -2.69 6.58 5.47
C SER A 84 -3.15 6.69 6.92
N GLU A 85 -2.92 7.83 7.57
CA GLU A 85 -3.40 8.08 8.94
C GLU A 85 -4.93 8.00 9.04
N TYR A 86 -5.63 8.56 8.05
CA TYR A 86 -7.08 8.48 7.96
C TYR A 86 -7.55 7.02 7.87
N LEU A 87 -6.94 6.24 6.98
CA LEU A 87 -7.31 4.83 6.80
C LEU A 87 -7.01 3.99 8.04
N HIS A 88 -5.87 4.17 8.70
CA HIS A 88 -5.56 3.44 9.95
C HIS A 88 -6.61 3.69 11.03
N ARG A 89 -7.11 4.93 11.13
CA ARG A 89 -8.19 5.24 12.09
C ARG A 89 -9.50 4.56 11.69
N LEU A 90 -9.85 4.50 10.40
CA LEU A 90 -11.02 3.73 9.96
C LEU A 90 -10.84 2.23 10.23
N ALA A 91 -9.65 1.68 9.97
CA ALA A 91 -9.35 0.27 10.21
C ALA A 91 -9.51 -0.10 11.69
N SER A 92 -9.21 0.81 12.62
CA SER A 92 -9.42 0.55 14.05
C SER A 92 -10.90 0.37 14.47
N ALA A 93 -11.85 0.72 13.61
CA ALA A 93 -13.28 0.47 13.83
C ALA A 93 -13.76 -0.89 13.30
N LEU A 94 -12.90 -1.63 12.59
CA LEU A 94 -13.22 -2.98 12.13
C LEU A 94 -13.14 -3.99 13.28
N PRO A 95 -13.82 -5.14 13.16
CA PRO A 95 -13.62 -6.27 14.08
C PRO A 95 -12.15 -6.72 14.10
N GLU A 96 -11.68 -7.22 15.25
CA GLU A 96 -10.28 -7.59 15.47
C GLU A 96 -9.77 -8.67 14.51
N GLU A 97 -10.65 -9.60 14.13
CA GLU A 97 -10.33 -10.71 13.21
C GLU A 97 -10.42 -10.29 11.72
N THR A 98 -10.88 -9.06 11.43
CA THR A 98 -11.04 -8.56 10.07
C THR A 98 -9.76 -7.91 9.55
N THR A 99 -9.26 -8.39 8.41
CA THR A 99 -8.08 -7.80 7.77
C THR A 99 -8.48 -6.58 6.93
N PRO A 100 -7.97 -5.38 7.22
CA PRO A 100 -8.21 -4.22 6.36
C PRO A 100 -7.36 -4.33 5.09
N VAL A 101 -7.96 -3.94 3.95
CA VAL A 101 -7.38 -4.09 2.62
C VAL A 101 -7.38 -2.75 1.90
N ILE A 102 -6.34 -2.49 1.10
CA ILE A 102 -6.35 -1.44 0.08
C ILE A 102 -6.20 -2.09 -1.28
N LEU A 103 -7.15 -1.79 -2.17
CA LEU A 103 -7.14 -2.26 -3.54
C LEU A 103 -6.56 -1.21 -4.47
N PHE A 104 -5.43 -1.52 -5.09
CA PHE A 104 -4.82 -0.70 -6.12
C PHE A 104 -5.22 -1.22 -7.49
N ASP A 105 -5.94 -0.42 -8.25
CA ASP A 105 -6.33 -0.75 -9.62
C ASP A 105 -5.43 -0.01 -10.60
N LEU A 106 -4.35 -0.68 -10.96
CA LEU A 106 -3.24 -0.06 -11.67
C LEU A 106 -3.50 -0.22 -13.16
N ASP A 107 -3.76 0.89 -13.84
CA ASP A 107 -3.75 0.91 -15.30
C ASP A 107 -2.31 0.82 -15.83
N GLU A 108 -2.14 0.35 -17.06
CA GLU A 108 -0.84 0.26 -17.75
C GLU A 108 -0.10 1.62 -17.87
N GLY A 109 -0.79 2.73 -17.59
CA GLY A 109 -0.24 4.09 -17.62
C GLY A 109 0.33 4.62 -16.29
N CYS A 110 0.15 3.90 -15.17
CA CYS A 110 0.64 4.36 -13.87
C CYS A 110 2.16 4.11 -13.74
N PRO A 111 3.00 5.14 -13.52
CA PRO A 111 4.43 4.93 -13.42
C PRO A 111 4.78 4.03 -12.21
N PHE A 112 5.51 2.96 -12.49
CA PHE A 112 5.87 1.95 -11.49
C PHE A 112 6.67 2.52 -10.31
N ALA A 113 7.52 3.54 -10.56
CA ALA A 113 8.23 4.27 -9.53
C ALA A 113 7.29 4.99 -8.55
N SER A 114 6.30 5.70 -9.10
CA SER A 114 5.24 6.34 -8.32
C SER A 114 4.45 5.33 -7.50
N LEU A 115 4.21 4.12 -8.04
CA LEU A 115 3.50 3.07 -7.32
C LEU A 115 4.29 2.55 -6.12
N VAL A 116 5.52 2.13 -6.34
CA VAL A 116 6.39 1.61 -5.28
C VAL A 116 6.50 2.60 -4.11
N LEU A 117 6.56 3.89 -4.40
CA LEU A 117 6.62 4.95 -3.39
C LEU A 117 5.36 5.11 -2.58
N LYS A 118 4.24 5.10 -3.29
CA LYS A 118 2.91 5.24 -2.72
C LYS A 118 2.52 4.02 -1.88
N LEU A 119 3.10 2.87 -2.20
CA LEU A 119 2.84 1.56 -1.59
C LEU A 119 3.86 1.18 -0.52
N CYS A 120 4.71 2.11 -0.08
CA CYS A 120 5.71 1.81 0.93
C CYS A 120 5.03 1.21 2.16
N ARG A 121 5.40 -0.04 2.46
CA ARG A 121 4.74 -0.90 3.47
C ARG A 121 4.65 -0.22 4.83
N ARG A 122 5.59 0.67 5.17
CA ARG A 122 5.60 1.44 6.43
C ARG A 122 4.34 2.29 6.62
N ARG A 123 3.75 2.83 5.55
CA ARG A 123 2.53 3.66 5.65
C ARG A 123 1.27 2.82 5.84
N PHE A 124 1.30 1.56 5.42
CA PHE A 124 0.15 0.68 5.39
C PHE A 124 0.44 -0.66 6.07
N GLU A 125 1.21 -0.64 7.16
CA GLU A 125 1.76 -1.83 7.81
C GLU A 125 0.68 -2.85 8.21
N HIS A 126 -0.47 -2.35 8.66
CA HIS A 126 -1.61 -3.15 9.10
C HIS A 126 -2.59 -3.49 7.97
N PHE A 127 -2.31 -3.08 6.74
CA PHE A 127 -3.17 -3.35 5.59
C PHE A 127 -2.58 -4.44 4.70
N GLU A 128 -3.45 -5.31 4.22
CA GLU A 128 -3.14 -6.11 3.04
C GLU A 128 -3.31 -5.26 1.78
N LEU A 129 -2.29 -5.22 0.93
CA LEU A 129 -2.33 -4.48 -0.32
C LEU A 129 -2.67 -5.45 -1.46
N LEU A 130 -3.81 -5.24 -2.10
CA LEU A 130 -4.23 -5.99 -3.28
C LEU A 130 -4.03 -5.17 -4.53
N PHE A 131 -3.68 -5.84 -5.61
CA PHE A 131 -3.34 -5.19 -6.87
C PHE A 131 -4.10 -5.81 -8.04
N SER A 132 -4.72 -4.94 -8.82
CA SER A 132 -5.39 -5.22 -10.08
C SER A 132 -4.63 -4.53 -11.21
N GLY A 133 -4.63 -5.13 -12.41
CA GLY A 133 -4.21 -4.45 -13.64
C GLY A 133 -2.72 -4.44 -14.04
N VAL A 134 -1.75 -4.79 -13.18
CA VAL A 134 -0.32 -4.82 -13.56
C VAL A 134 0.43 -6.06 -13.04
N ARG A 135 1.49 -6.48 -13.76
CA ARG A 135 2.52 -7.41 -13.28
C ARG A 135 3.41 -6.71 -12.23
N ILE A 136 2.93 -6.59 -11.01
CA ILE A 136 3.78 -6.19 -9.89
C ILE A 136 4.77 -7.34 -9.64
N PRO A 137 6.06 -7.06 -9.34
CA PRO A 137 6.98 -8.08 -8.89
C PRO A 137 6.33 -8.83 -7.72
N ILE A 138 6.14 -10.12 -7.96
CA ILE A 138 5.48 -11.04 -7.06
C ILE A 138 6.40 -11.22 -5.86
N VAL A 139 5.84 -11.07 -4.66
CA VAL A 139 6.50 -11.44 -3.40
C VAL A 139 6.95 -12.90 -3.50
N GLY A 140 8.26 -13.13 -3.55
CA GLY A 140 8.91 -14.44 -3.67
C GLY A 140 10.16 -14.55 -2.80
N GLU A 141 10.95 -15.61 -2.93
CA GLU A 141 12.33 -15.65 -2.38
C GLU A 141 13.18 -14.65 -3.18
N GLU A 142 13.13 -13.39 -2.77
CA GLU A 142 13.71 -12.26 -3.49
C GLU A 142 15.18 -12.10 -3.14
N SER A 143 16.05 -12.22 -4.13
CA SER A 143 17.49 -11.95 -3.97
C SER A 143 17.85 -10.47 -4.06
N ILE A 144 16.90 -9.59 -4.40
CA ILE A 144 17.15 -8.16 -4.67
C ILE A 144 16.27 -7.26 -3.79
N ILE A 145 16.91 -6.37 -3.04
CA ILE A 145 16.27 -5.25 -2.35
C ILE A 145 16.55 -3.95 -3.10
N VAL A 146 15.55 -3.09 -3.20
CA VAL A 146 15.70 -1.67 -3.51
C VAL A 146 15.57 -0.87 -2.21
N SER A 147 16.63 -0.17 -1.82
CA SER A 147 16.59 0.74 -0.67
C SER A 147 15.89 2.03 -1.08
N LEU A 148 14.82 2.36 -0.37
CA LEU A 148 14.11 3.64 -0.49
C LEU A 148 14.71 4.64 0.52
N PRO A 149 15.18 5.84 0.12
CA PRO A 149 15.56 6.89 1.06
C PRO A 149 14.39 7.34 1.95
N GLN A 150 14.72 8.13 2.97
CA GLN A 150 13.72 8.75 3.85
C GLN A 150 12.72 9.60 3.06
N ASP A 151 11.46 9.61 3.53
CA ASP A 151 10.27 10.20 2.87
C ASP A 151 10.45 11.61 2.28
N SER A 152 11.43 12.40 2.77
CA SER A 152 11.67 13.79 2.38
C SER A 152 12.59 13.99 1.15
N LEU A 153 13.23 12.94 0.63
CA LEU A 153 14.28 13.06 -0.40
C LEU A 153 13.93 12.37 -1.74
N TYR A 154 12.65 12.03 -1.96
CA TYR A 154 12.23 11.25 -3.11
C TYR A 154 11.81 12.09 -4.32
N ASP A 155 12.43 11.83 -5.47
CA ASP A 155 12.00 12.31 -6.79
C ASP A 155 11.81 11.13 -7.74
N GLU A 156 10.64 11.05 -8.38
CA GLU A 156 10.30 10.00 -9.34
C GLU A 156 11.32 9.89 -10.46
N LYS A 157 11.83 11.03 -10.94
CA LYS A 157 12.83 11.07 -12.02
C LYS A 157 14.14 10.41 -11.62
N THR A 158 14.48 10.47 -10.34
CA THR A 158 15.69 9.85 -9.80
C THR A 158 15.59 8.33 -9.85
N PHE A 159 14.41 7.76 -9.57
CA PHE A 159 14.24 6.31 -9.45
C PHE A 159 13.68 5.64 -10.71
N GLN A 160 13.16 6.40 -11.68
CA GLN A 160 12.70 5.85 -12.95
C GLN A 160 13.75 4.93 -13.63
N PRO A 161 15.05 5.30 -13.71
CA PRO A 161 16.07 4.44 -14.31
C PRO A 161 16.29 3.13 -13.55
N LEU A 162 16.20 3.15 -12.22
CA LEU A 162 16.30 1.95 -11.37
C LEU A 162 15.18 0.97 -11.75
N PHE A 163 13.96 1.47 -11.76
CA PHE A 163 12.78 0.65 -11.97
C PHE A 163 12.69 0.09 -13.39
N SER A 164 13.17 0.83 -14.40
CA SER A 164 13.32 0.30 -15.75
C SER A 164 14.31 -0.87 -15.83
N ARG A 165 15.36 -0.92 -14.99
CA ARG A 165 16.30 -2.05 -14.94
C ARG A 165 15.71 -3.28 -14.26
N LEU A 166 14.75 -3.07 -13.36
CA LEU A 166 14.09 -4.12 -12.59
C LEU A 166 12.85 -4.68 -13.27
N GLU A 167 12.50 -4.19 -14.46
CA GLU A 167 11.32 -4.65 -15.19
C GLU A 167 11.42 -6.17 -15.46
N GLY A 168 10.44 -6.93 -14.94
CA GLY A 168 10.41 -8.39 -15.06
C GLY A 168 11.28 -9.16 -14.05
N THR A 169 11.99 -8.47 -13.15
CA THR A 169 12.78 -9.09 -12.07
C THR A 169 12.05 -8.92 -10.74
N PRO A 170 11.87 -9.98 -9.93
CA PRO A 170 11.34 -9.86 -8.57
C PRO A 170 12.30 -9.05 -7.69
N PHE A 171 11.77 -8.09 -6.95
CA PHE A 171 12.54 -7.31 -5.98
C PHE A 171 11.62 -6.82 -4.86
N LYS A 172 12.24 -6.47 -3.72
CA LYS A 172 11.55 -5.89 -2.57
C LYS A 172 11.98 -4.46 -2.34
N CYS A 173 11.03 -3.55 -2.13
CA CYS A 173 11.36 -2.19 -1.70
C CYS A 173 11.29 -2.06 -0.19
N ILE A 174 12.39 -1.58 0.39
CA ILE A 174 12.54 -1.44 1.84
C ILE A 174 13.08 -0.03 2.13
N PRO A 175 12.45 0.72 3.05
CA PRO A 175 13.01 1.96 3.56
C PRO A 175 14.41 1.74 4.14
N GLU A 176 15.31 2.71 3.95
CA GLU A 176 16.70 2.61 4.39
C GLU A 176 16.82 2.29 5.89
N GLU A 177 15.87 2.74 6.71
CA GLU A 177 15.83 2.50 8.15
C GLU A 177 15.38 1.09 8.56
N LEU A 178 14.84 0.29 7.63
CA LEU A 178 14.38 -1.08 7.85
C LEU A 178 15.27 -2.12 7.14
N LEU A 179 16.38 -1.71 6.51
CA LEU A 179 17.24 -2.63 5.75
C LEU A 179 17.75 -3.79 6.61
N ASN A 180 18.12 -3.51 7.85
CA ASN A 180 18.63 -4.50 8.81
C ASN A 180 17.60 -5.58 9.19
N GLU A 181 16.29 -5.30 9.07
CA GLU A 181 15.23 -6.25 9.39
C GLU A 181 14.92 -7.20 8.22
N HIS A 182 15.48 -6.93 7.04
CA HIS A 182 15.06 -7.56 5.81
C HIS A 182 16.18 -8.04 4.89
N TRP A 183 17.44 -7.82 5.26
CA TRP A 183 18.60 -8.24 4.46
C TRP A 183 18.94 -9.75 4.54
N GLU A 184 18.21 -10.55 5.33
CA GLU A 184 18.45 -11.99 5.44
C GLU A 184 17.93 -12.70 4.18
N GLY A 185 18.79 -13.51 3.54
CA GLY A 185 18.46 -14.20 2.29
C GLY A 185 18.52 -13.32 1.05
N VAL A 186 19.10 -12.13 1.15
CA VAL A 186 19.21 -11.15 0.06
C VAL A 186 20.63 -11.17 -0.50
N ASP A 187 20.75 -11.33 -1.81
CA ASP A 187 22.05 -11.33 -2.49
C ASP A 187 22.51 -9.91 -2.85
N GLN A 188 21.56 -9.02 -3.16
CA GLN A 188 21.85 -7.69 -3.69
C GLN A 188 20.95 -6.60 -3.10
N ILE A 189 21.54 -5.45 -2.74
CA ILE A 189 20.82 -4.22 -2.43
C ILE A 189 21.16 -3.16 -3.48
N MET A 190 20.14 -2.65 -4.18
CA MET A 190 20.23 -1.54 -5.11
C MET A 190 19.89 -0.22 -4.41
N VAL A 191 20.75 0.79 -4.60
CA VAL A 191 20.64 2.06 -3.88
C VAL A 191 20.99 3.25 -4.77
N GLU A 192 20.16 4.29 -4.71
CA GLU A 192 20.47 5.59 -5.28
C GLU A 192 21.39 6.38 -4.34
N ARG A 193 22.66 6.59 -4.75
CA ARG A 193 23.69 7.16 -3.88
C ARG A 193 23.34 8.58 -3.42
N SER A 194 22.67 9.37 -4.26
CA SER A 194 22.37 10.77 -3.96
C SER A 194 21.31 10.97 -2.88
N THR A 195 20.53 9.94 -2.57
CA THR A 195 19.38 10.03 -1.66
C THR A 195 19.60 9.32 -0.31
N LEU A 196 20.67 8.52 -0.22
CA LEU A 196 20.96 7.69 0.95
C LEU A 196 21.42 8.53 2.17
N GLY A 197 20.71 8.36 3.28
CA GLY A 197 21.05 8.95 4.57
C GLY A 197 22.23 8.28 5.28
N GLU A 198 22.73 8.93 6.33
CA GLU A 198 23.84 8.39 7.15
C GLU A 198 23.48 7.08 7.87
N MET A 199 22.19 6.83 8.10
CA MET A 199 21.73 5.54 8.64
C MET A 199 21.84 4.46 7.57
N GLY A 200 21.27 4.70 6.39
CA GLY A 200 21.34 3.77 5.26
C GLY A 200 22.78 3.40 4.91
N LYS A 201 23.70 4.38 4.85
CA LYS A 201 25.14 4.11 4.63
C LYS A 201 25.74 3.13 5.63
N ARG A 202 25.41 3.27 6.92
CA ARG A 202 25.90 2.37 7.97
C ARG A 202 25.30 0.97 7.85
N MET A 203 24.03 0.86 7.50
CA MET A 203 23.39 -0.44 7.27
C MET A 203 23.99 -1.15 6.07
N LEU A 204 24.21 -0.43 4.97
CA LEU A 204 24.85 -0.97 3.77
C LEU A 204 26.27 -1.51 4.04
N GLN A 205 27.07 -0.80 4.84
CA GLN A 205 28.38 -1.32 5.26
C GLN A 205 28.29 -2.64 6.03
N GLY A 206 27.25 -2.81 6.84
CA GLY A 206 26.97 -4.08 7.51
C GLY A 206 26.63 -5.20 6.52
N PHE A 207 25.91 -4.87 5.44
CA PHE A 207 25.51 -5.82 4.41
C PHE A 207 26.70 -6.28 3.56
N GLU A 208 27.57 -5.35 3.15
CA GLU A 208 28.83 -5.68 2.46
C GLU A 208 29.73 -6.55 3.33
N ALA A 209 29.75 -6.33 4.65
CA ALA A 209 30.54 -7.13 5.58
C ALA A 209 30.04 -8.58 5.70
N THR A 210 28.80 -8.86 5.31
CA THR A 210 28.22 -10.22 5.25
C THR A 210 28.24 -10.80 3.83
N GLU A 211 29.14 -10.31 2.96
CA GLU A 211 29.30 -10.73 1.56
C GLU A 211 28.13 -10.36 0.62
N GLY A 212 27.24 -9.47 1.06
CA GLY A 212 26.15 -8.95 0.22
C GLY A 212 26.64 -7.96 -0.84
N GLU A 213 26.00 -7.94 -2.02
CA GLU A 213 26.38 -7.06 -3.13
C GLU A 213 25.60 -5.73 -3.09
N ILE A 214 26.31 -4.59 -3.18
CA ILE A 214 25.67 -3.28 -3.35
C ILE A 214 25.81 -2.79 -4.79
N SER A 215 24.65 -2.60 -5.42
CA SER A 215 24.53 -1.95 -6.73
C SER A 215 24.22 -0.46 -6.55
N TRP A 216 25.21 0.38 -6.82
CA TRP A 216 25.06 1.84 -6.79
C TRP A 216 24.47 2.36 -8.11
N LEU A 217 23.54 3.31 -8.00
CA LEU A 217 23.08 4.15 -9.10
C LEU A 217 23.66 5.57 -8.99
#